data_AF-A0A966W351-F1
#
_entry.id   AF-A0A966W351-F1
#
_cell.length_a   1.000
_cell.length_b   1.000
_cell.length_c   1.000
_cell.angle_alpha   90.00
_cell.angle_beta   90.00
_cell.angle_gamma   90.00
#
_symmetry.space_group_name_H-M   'P 1'
#
loop_
_entity.id
_entity.type
_entity.pdbx_description
1 polymer ?
#
loop_
_entity_poly.entity_id
_entity_poly.type
_entity_poly.pdbx_seq_one_letter_code
_entity_poly.pdbx_strand_id
1 'polypeptide(L)'
;MALTYAVVITGETRVFHKLCLGLFLLFLGAVLMRFHWFFPLMALTPTLIHVYIFTLLFMAAGLIRNYDRAGMISLVLLVVCGLQFLVFGHYVGNIFYPEYVSQNEILLTAIRKSLFEMLRISGDDASTWMVARFAAFAYTYHYLNWFSKTGIIGWHKMSKIRAAVIVLLYVCSIGVYAYDYKTGFLVLLYLSVLHVLLEFPLNVGTFKAVSRFLYMLPKKKAD
;
A
#
# COMPACT_ATOMS: atom_id res chain seq x y z
N MET A 1 -10.39 -4.70 5.10
CA MET A 1 -10.25 -5.97 5.85
C MET A 1 -9.23 -5.91 6.98
N ALA A 2 -8.17 -5.10 6.92
CA ALA A 2 -7.25 -4.95 8.06
C ALA A 2 -7.86 -4.25 9.29
N LEU A 3 -8.78 -3.28 9.11
CA LEU A 3 -9.55 -2.69 10.22
C LEU A 3 -10.38 -3.74 10.98
N THR A 4 -10.95 -4.71 10.26
CA THR A 4 -11.70 -5.83 10.86
C THR A 4 -10.77 -6.93 11.40
N TYR A 5 -9.59 -7.14 10.83
CA TYR A 5 -8.65 -8.16 11.29
C TYR A 5 -7.80 -7.71 12.49
N ALA A 6 -7.38 -6.44 12.55
CA ALA A 6 -6.60 -5.95 13.68
C ALA A 6 -7.44 -5.76 14.96
N VAL A 7 -8.74 -5.49 14.81
CA VAL A 7 -9.70 -5.56 15.91
C VAL A 7 -9.88 -6.99 16.42
N VAL A 8 -9.57 -8.02 15.62
CA VAL A 8 -9.79 -9.43 15.95
C VAL A 8 -8.52 -10.13 16.49
N ILE A 9 -7.31 -9.69 16.14
CA ILE A 9 -6.06 -10.41 16.48
C ILE A 9 -5.58 -10.22 17.94
N THR A 10 -6.09 -9.24 18.69
CA THR A 10 -5.86 -9.21 20.16
C THR A 10 -7.08 -9.78 20.87
N GLY A 11 -7.02 -11.10 21.09
CA GLY A 11 -8.11 -11.92 21.65
C GLY A 11 -8.47 -11.64 23.12
N GLU A 12 -7.78 -10.72 23.81
CA GLU A 12 -7.99 -10.49 25.25
C GLU A 12 -8.28 -9.03 25.66
N THR A 13 -8.16 -8.06 24.76
CA THR A 13 -8.34 -6.65 25.15
C THR A 13 -9.78 -6.18 24.93
N ARG A 14 -10.41 -5.68 26.02
CA ARG A 14 -11.76 -5.07 25.99
C ARG A 14 -11.82 -4.03 24.87
N VAL A 15 -12.97 -3.93 24.19
CA VAL A 15 -13.26 -2.97 23.08
C VAL A 15 -12.73 -1.56 23.37
N PHE A 16 -12.80 -1.13 24.63
CA PHE A 16 -12.21 0.11 25.13
C PHE A 16 -10.72 0.31 24.79
N HIS A 17 -9.86 -0.70 25.00
CA HIS A 17 -8.42 -0.59 24.70
C HIS A 17 -8.16 -0.45 23.19
N LYS A 18 -8.99 -1.10 22.37
CA LYS A 18 -8.90 -1.00 20.90
C LYS A 18 -9.30 0.39 20.41
N LEU A 19 -10.33 0.98 21.03
CA LEU A 19 -10.73 2.38 20.79
C LEU A 19 -9.65 3.36 21.25
N CYS A 20 -9.09 3.17 22.46
CA CYS A 20 -8.01 4.01 22.98
C CYS A 20 -6.74 3.93 22.11
N LEU A 21 -6.37 2.73 21.65
CA LEU A 21 -5.26 2.55 20.72
C LEU A 21 -5.55 3.24 19.38
N GLY A 22 -6.76 3.09 18.84
CA GLY A 22 -7.19 3.78 17.62
C GLY A 22 -7.08 5.31 17.75
N LEU A 23 -7.60 5.88 18.85
CA LEU A 23 -7.52 7.31 19.15
C LEU A 23 -6.08 7.79 19.37
N PHE A 24 -5.24 6.99 20.04
CA PHE A 24 -3.83 7.28 20.22
C PHE A 24 -3.07 7.29 18.88
N LEU A 25 -3.31 6.32 18.00
CA LEU A 25 -2.73 6.29 16.67
C LEU A 25 -3.24 7.45 15.80
N LEU A 26 -4.48 7.88 16.00
CA LEU A 26 -5.07 9.08 15.39
C LEU A 26 -4.29 10.35 15.81
N PHE A 27 -4.08 10.51 17.11
CA PHE A 27 -3.34 11.63 17.68
C PHE A 27 -1.87 11.62 17.24
N LEU A 28 -1.21 10.47 17.34
CA LEU A 28 0.19 10.30 16.93
C LEU A 28 0.35 10.58 15.43
N GLY A 29 -0.55 10.07 14.59
CA GLY A 29 -0.56 10.38 13.16
C GLY A 29 -0.68 11.89 12.89
N ALA A 30 -1.58 12.58 13.59
CA ALA A 30 -1.75 14.03 13.44
C ALA A 30 -0.51 14.84 13.88
N VAL A 31 0.19 14.40 14.94
CA VAL A 31 1.43 15.02 15.41
C VAL A 31 2.57 14.80 14.41
N LEU A 32 2.72 13.57 13.92
CA LEU A 32 3.78 13.18 12.99
C LEU A 32 3.67 13.92 11.64
N MET A 33 2.44 14.23 11.20
CA MET A 33 2.17 15.03 9.99
C MET A 33 2.65 16.49 10.09
N ARG A 34 2.99 16.99 11.30
CA ARG A 34 3.58 18.34 11.46
C ARG A 34 5.06 18.39 11.06
N PHE A 35 5.74 17.26 10.97
CA PHE A 35 7.16 17.21 10.60
C PHE A 35 7.29 17.07 9.07
N HIS A 36 7.75 18.15 8.43
CA HIS A 36 7.98 18.25 6.99
C HIS A 36 8.83 17.12 6.37
N TRP A 37 9.85 16.61 7.06
CA TRP A 37 10.68 15.47 6.59
C TRP A 37 10.00 14.11 6.78
N PHE A 38 9.00 14.03 7.68
CA PHE A 38 8.28 12.79 7.98
C PHE A 38 7.05 12.61 7.08
N PHE A 39 6.48 13.71 6.59
CA PHE A 39 5.35 13.71 5.65
C PHE A 39 5.59 12.85 4.39
N PRO A 40 6.72 12.93 3.67
CA PRO A 40 7.05 12.03 2.56
C PRO A 40 7.01 10.56 2.95
N LEU A 41 7.64 10.21 4.06
CA LEU A 41 7.71 8.84 4.56
C LEU A 41 6.33 8.30 4.94
N MET A 42 5.51 9.09 5.64
CA MET A 42 4.14 8.72 5.98
C MET A 42 3.24 8.60 4.76
N ALA A 43 3.37 9.50 3.79
CA ALA A 43 2.61 9.44 2.55
C ALA A 43 3.05 8.26 1.69
N LEU A 44 4.35 7.91 1.70
CA LEU A 44 4.89 6.84 0.87
C LEU A 44 4.73 5.43 1.46
N THR A 45 4.61 5.35 2.79
CA THR A 45 4.42 4.10 3.52
C THR A 45 3.19 3.32 3.06
N PRO A 46 1.95 3.88 3.04
CA PRO A 46 0.77 3.18 2.54
C PRO A 46 0.69 3.14 1.02
N THR A 47 1.54 3.90 0.32
CA THR A 47 1.58 3.89 -1.14
C THR A 47 2.59 2.85 -1.60
N LEU A 48 3.70 3.21 -2.23
CA LEU A 48 4.60 2.26 -2.90
C LEU A 48 5.27 1.26 -1.95
N ILE A 49 5.60 1.66 -0.72
CA ILE A 49 6.25 0.73 0.23
C ILE A 49 5.31 -0.42 0.55
N HIS A 50 4.09 -0.12 0.97
CA HIS A 50 3.13 -1.16 1.30
C HIS A 50 2.55 -1.87 0.08
N VAL A 51 2.08 -1.11 -0.89
CA VAL A 51 1.38 -1.63 -2.06
C VAL A 51 2.30 -2.47 -2.93
N TYR A 52 3.59 -2.12 -3.06
CA TYR A 52 4.52 -2.84 -3.92
C TYR A 52 5.55 -3.67 -3.13
N ILE A 53 6.34 -3.04 -2.23
CA ILE A 53 7.45 -3.73 -1.56
C ILE A 53 6.92 -4.80 -0.58
N PHE A 54 5.96 -4.47 0.29
CA PHE A 54 5.38 -5.47 1.18
C PHE A 54 4.63 -6.56 0.41
N THR A 55 3.94 -6.24 -0.68
CA THR A 55 3.35 -7.25 -1.57
C THR A 55 4.39 -8.25 -2.07
N LEU A 56 5.53 -7.76 -2.57
CA LEU A 56 6.65 -8.58 -3.02
C LEU A 56 7.20 -9.45 -1.89
N LEU A 57 7.45 -8.87 -0.72
CA LEU A 57 7.96 -9.59 0.45
C LEU A 57 7.00 -10.67 0.94
N PHE A 58 5.69 -10.39 0.96
CA PHE A 58 4.68 -11.38 1.35
C PHE A 58 4.60 -12.54 0.35
N MET A 59 4.69 -12.26 -0.95
CA MET A 59 4.74 -13.31 -1.97
C MET A 59 6.00 -14.16 -1.83
N ALA A 60 7.16 -13.52 -1.65
CA ALA A 60 8.43 -14.22 -1.41
C ALA A 60 8.39 -15.06 -0.13
N ALA A 61 7.88 -14.52 0.98
CA ALA A 61 7.74 -15.26 2.24
C ALA A 61 6.75 -16.43 2.13
N GLY A 62 5.68 -16.28 1.34
CA GLY A 62 4.76 -17.37 1.02
C GLY A 62 5.47 -18.52 0.31
N LEU A 63 6.28 -18.19 -0.70
CA LEU A 63 7.06 -19.16 -1.48
C LEU A 63 8.16 -19.85 -0.68
N ILE A 64 8.81 -19.13 0.24
CA ILE A 64 9.81 -19.71 1.15
C ILE A 64 9.16 -20.76 2.07
N ARG A 65 7.92 -20.52 2.51
CA ARG A 65 7.20 -21.45 3.40
C ARG A 65 6.65 -22.65 2.65
N ASN A 66 6.00 -22.42 1.52
CA ASN A 66 5.41 -23.44 0.66
C ASN A 66 5.62 -23.03 -0.79
N TYR A 67 6.55 -23.71 -1.45
CA TYR A 67 6.85 -23.43 -2.85
C TYR A 67 5.64 -23.77 -3.74
N ASP A 68 5.29 -22.84 -4.63
CA ASP A 68 4.27 -23.02 -5.65
C ASP A 68 4.74 -22.38 -6.97
N ARG A 69 4.57 -23.11 -8.08
CA ARG A 69 5.00 -22.65 -9.41
C ARG A 69 4.23 -21.41 -9.85
N ALA A 70 2.91 -21.37 -9.61
CA ALA A 70 2.09 -20.21 -9.96
C ALA A 70 2.47 -19.00 -9.10
N GLY A 71 2.74 -19.21 -7.80
CA GLY A 71 3.28 -18.19 -6.91
C GLY A 71 4.63 -17.64 -7.39
N MET A 72 5.57 -18.49 -7.83
CA MET A 72 6.86 -18.05 -8.37
C MET A 72 6.71 -17.22 -9.63
N ILE A 73 5.89 -17.68 -10.58
CA ILE A 73 5.61 -16.94 -11.81
C ILE A 73 5.02 -15.57 -11.47
N SER A 74 4.06 -15.52 -10.55
CA SER A 74 3.42 -14.27 -10.12
C SER A 74 4.42 -13.31 -9.46
N LEU A 75 5.35 -13.82 -8.64
CA LEU A 75 6.42 -13.02 -8.04
C LEU A 75 7.36 -12.44 -9.10
N VAL A 76 7.79 -13.26 -10.06
CA VAL A 76 8.66 -12.82 -11.17
C VAL A 76 7.94 -11.77 -12.03
N LEU A 77 6.67 -12.01 -12.39
CA LEU A 77 5.87 -11.07 -13.15
C LEU A 77 5.69 -9.75 -12.39
N LEU A 78 5.44 -9.77 -11.08
CA LEU A 78 5.37 -8.55 -10.27
C LEU A 78 6.66 -7.71 -10.43
N VAL A 79 7.82 -8.34 -10.29
CA VAL A 79 9.12 -7.67 -10.39
C VAL A 79 9.38 -7.16 -11.81
N VAL A 80 9.28 -8.02 -12.82
CA VAL A 80 9.57 -7.68 -14.21
C VAL A 80 8.60 -6.62 -14.73
N CYS A 81 7.30 -6.83 -14.51
CA CYS A 81 6.27 -5.90 -14.96
C CYS A 81 6.27 -4.58 -14.19
N GLY A 82 6.74 -4.54 -12.95
CA GLY A 82 6.95 -3.29 -12.24
C GLY A 82 8.18 -2.55 -12.75
N LEU A 83 9.33 -3.23 -12.85
CA LEU A 83 10.59 -2.63 -13.27
C LEU A 83 10.55 -2.12 -14.73
N GLN A 84 9.82 -2.77 -15.63
CA GLN A 84 9.69 -2.28 -17.01
C GLN A 84 9.14 -0.84 -17.07
N PHE A 85 8.22 -0.45 -16.17
CA PHE A 85 7.66 0.91 -16.17
C PHE A 85 8.65 1.97 -15.69
N LEU A 86 9.69 1.54 -14.95
CA LEU A 86 10.80 2.36 -14.49
C LEU A 86 11.99 2.37 -15.46
N VAL A 87 12.02 1.48 -16.45
CA VAL A 87 13.11 1.41 -17.45
C VAL A 87 12.68 1.99 -18.78
N PHE A 88 11.47 1.67 -19.24
CA PHE A 88 10.95 2.13 -20.52
C PHE A 88 10.14 3.41 -20.36
N GLY A 89 10.82 4.56 -20.52
CA GLY A 89 10.21 5.88 -20.63
C GLY A 89 9.44 6.00 -21.94
N HIS A 90 8.15 5.69 -21.94
CA HIS A 90 7.27 6.02 -23.07
C HIS A 90 6.46 7.24 -22.63
N TYR A 91 6.76 8.37 -23.26
CA TYR A 91 5.98 9.58 -23.12
C TYR A 91 4.68 9.42 -23.91
N VAL A 92 3.54 9.41 -23.21
CA VAL A 92 2.22 9.26 -23.84
C VAL A 92 1.53 10.63 -23.89
N GLY A 93 2.10 11.55 -24.68
CA GLY A 93 1.45 12.82 -25.03
C GLY A 93 1.05 13.73 -23.85
N ASN A 94 0.06 14.59 -24.08
CA ASN A 94 -0.52 15.46 -23.04
C ASN A 94 -1.55 14.69 -22.21
N ILE A 95 -1.45 14.77 -20.88
CA ILE A 95 -2.46 14.20 -19.97
C ILE A 95 -3.68 15.10 -19.96
N PHE A 96 -4.82 14.57 -20.38
CA PHE A 96 -6.10 15.19 -20.05
C PHE A 96 -6.44 14.85 -18.59
N TYR A 97 -6.24 15.81 -17.70
CA TYR A 97 -6.78 15.73 -16.35
C TYR A 97 -8.21 16.27 -16.37
N PRO A 98 -9.20 15.50 -15.88
CA PRO A 98 -10.51 16.06 -15.59
C PRO A 98 -10.37 17.28 -14.67
N GLU A 99 -11.24 18.28 -14.82
CA GLU A 99 -11.13 19.57 -14.15
C GLU A 99 -11.10 19.45 -12.61
N TYR A 100 -11.79 18.46 -12.05
CA TYR A 100 -11.76 18.18 -10.61
C TYR A 100 -10.41 17.64 -10.11
N VAL A 101 -9.62 17.01 -11.00
CA VAL A 101 -8.25 16.54 -10.69
C VAL A 101 -7.26 17.70 -10.81
N SER A 102 -7.39 18.53 -11.84
CA SER A 102 -6.50 19.69 -12.02
C SER A 102 -6.62 20.70 -10.88
N GLN A 103 -7.80 20.84 -10.28
CA GLN A 103 -8.00 21.66 -9.08
C GLN A 103 -7.22 21.16 -7.84
N ASN A 104 -6.75 19.90 -7.85
CA ASN A 104 -5.98 19.27 -6.78
C ASN A 104 -4.51 19.01 -7.16
N GLU A 105 -4.04 19.58 -8.27
CA GLU A 105 -2.67 19.50 -8.79
C GLU A 105 -1.62 19.84 -7.72
N ILE A 106 -1.89 20.79 -6.83
CA ILE A 106 -0.95 21.21 -5.78
C ILE A 106 -0.60 20.04 -4.86
N LEU A 107 -1.61 19.28 -4.42
CA LEU A 107 -1.42 18.17 -3.50
C LEU A 107 -0.74 16.97 -4.19
N LEU A 108 -1.13 16.67 -5.44
CA LEU A 108 -0.50 15.63 -6.25
C LEU A 108 0.95 15.98 -6.59
N THR A 109 1.23 17.25 -6.88
CA THR A 109 2.57 17.76 -7.14
C THR A 109 3.47 17.66 -5.91
N ALA A 110 2.94 17.93 -4.71
CA ALA A 110 3.70 17.79 -3.47
C ALA A 110 4.15 16.33 -3.25
N ILE A 111 3.22 15.37 -3.37
CA ILE A 111 3.54 13.94 -3.23
C ILE A 111 4.56 13.50 -4.30
N ARG A 112 4.36 13.94 -5.54
CA ARG A 112 5.27 13.65 -6.66
C ARG A 112 6.69 14.19 -6.40
N LYS A 113 6.81 15.46 -6.00
CA LYS A 113 8.12 16.07 -5.70
C LYS A 113 8.83 15.33 -4.57
N SER A 114 8.12 15.03 -3.49
CA SER A 114 8.67 14.25 -2.37
C SER A 114 9.17 12.88 -2.80
N LEU A 115 8.47 12.21 -3.71
CA LEU A 115 8.88 10.91 -4.25
C LEU A 115 10.13 11.05 -5.14
N PHE A 116 10.21 12.07 -5.99
CA PHE A 116 11.37 12.30 -6.85
C PHE A 116 12.62 12.65 -6.04
N GLU A 117 12.49 13.49 -5.01
CA GLU A 117 13.59 13.80 -4.09
C GLU A 117 14.09 12.54 -3.37
N MET A 118 13.16 11.72 -2.86
CA MET A 118 13.51 10.47 -2.16
C MET A 118 14.22 9.48 -3.09
N LEU A 119 13.75 9.33 -4.32
CA LEU A 119 14.31 8.40 -5.30
C LEU A 119 15.50 8.98 -6.08
N ARG A 120 15.82 10.27 -5.88
CA ARG A 120 16.85 11.02 -6.62
C ARG A 120 16.65 10.96 -8.13
N ILE A 121 15.38 11.02 -8.56
CA ILE A 121 14.96 11.00 -9.97
C ILE A 121 14.75 12.45 -10.42
N SER A 122 15.04 12.77 -11.69
CA SER A 122 14.74 14.08 -12.26
C SER A 122 13.23 14.36 -12.22
N GLY A 123 12.87 15.62 -11.96
CA GLY A 123 11.47 16.06 -11.98
C GLY A 123 10.92 16.37 -13.36
N ASP A 124 11.50 15.78 -14.41
CA ASP A 124 11.05 15.99 -15.79
C ASP A 124 9.76 15.22 -16.08
N ASP A 125 9.12 15.57 -17.21
CA ASP A 125 7.86 14.95 -17.62
C ASP A 125 8.04 13.44 -17.83
N ALA A 126 9.15 13.02 -18.44
CA ALA A 126 9.44 11.62 -18.71
C ALA A 126 9.48 10.77 -17.43
N SER A 127 10.20 11.24 -16.40
CA SER A 127 10.27 10.59 -15.09
C SER A 127 8.93 10.60 -14.37
N THR A 128 8.16 11.67 -14.54
CA THR A 128 6.78 11.75 -14.04
C THR A 128 5.91 10.66 -14.64
N TRP A 129 6.01 10.44 -15.94
CA TRP A 129 5.29 9.37 -16.62
C TRP A 129 5.74 7.97 -16.20
N MET A 130 7.03 7.77 -15.96
CA MET A 130 7.56 6.49 -15.47
C MET A 130 6.99 6.16 -14.09
N VAL A 131 7.05 7.11 -13.16
CA VAL A 131 6.55 6.92 -11.79
C VAL A 131 5.03 6.78 -11.76
N ALA A 132 4.29 7.55 -12.54
CA ALA A 132 2.82 7.44 -12.60
C ALA A 132 2.36 6.08 -13.13
N ARG A 133 2.99 5.57 -14.21
CA ARG A 133 2.69 4.24 -14.77
C ARG A 133 3.07 3.13 -13.80
N PHE A 134 4.25 3.22 -13.17
CA PHE A 134 4.67 2.27 -12.15
C PHE A 134 3.70 2.23 -10.96
N ALA A 135 3.29 3.41 -10.47
CA ALA A 135 2.29 3.50 -9.41
C ALA A 135 0.96 2.87 -9.85
N ALA A 136 0.44 3.22 -11.02
CA ALA A 136 -0.81 2.64 -11.54
C ALA A 136 -0.76 1.11 -11.60
N PHE A 137 0.36 0.55 -12.09
CA PHE A 137 0.59 -0.90 -12.08
C PHE A 137 0.63 -1.47 -10.66
N ALA A 138 1.44 -0.90 -9.76
CA ALA A 138 1.61 -1.39 -8.39
C ALA A 138 0.28 -1.44 -7.64
N TYR A 139 -0.52 -0.37 -7.71
CA TYR A 139 -1.84 -0.31 -7.11
C TYR A 139 -2.81 -1.33 -7.71
N THR A 140 -2.87 -1.40 -9.04
CA THR A 140 -3.74 -2.37 -9.72
C THR A 140 -3.38 -3.80 -9.32
N TYR A 141 -2.10 -4.15 -9.38
CA TYR A 141 -1.64 -5.47 -8.99
C TYR A 141 -1.96 -5.78 -7.52
N HIS A 142 -1.71 -4.84 -6.60
CA HIS A 142 -2.00 -5.04 -5.18
C HIS A 142 -3.48 -5.35 -4.92
N TYR A 143 -4.39 -4.61 -5.55
CA TYR A 143 -5.83 -4.89 -5.43
C TYR A 143 -6.22 -6.22 -6.06
N LEU A 144 -5.68 -6.57 -7.24
CA LEU A 144 -5.94 -7.86 -7.88
C LEU A 144 -5.38 -9.05 -7.08
N ASN A 145 -4.24 -8.87 -6.41
CA ASN A 145 -3.64 -9.88 -5.54
C ASN A 145 -4.52 -10.22 -4.32
N TRP A 146 -5.42 -9.32 -3.91
CA TRP A 146 -6.45 -9.66 -2.92
C TRP A 146 -7.54 -10.57 -3.51
N PHE A 147 -7.88 -10.40 -4.79
CA PHE A 147 -8.86 -11.25 -5.48
C PHE A 147 -8.32 -12.64 -5.81
N SER A 148 -7.01 -12.80 -6.00
CA SER A 148 -6.41 -14.13 -6.25
C SER A 148 -6.28 -14.99 -4.97
N LYS A 149 -6.50 -14.41 -3.78
CA LYS A 149 -6.32 -15.06 -2.46
C LYS A 149 -7.62 -15.31 -1.72
N THR A 150 -8.72 -15.52 -2.43
CA THR A 150 -10.07 -15.69 -1.86
C THR A 150 -10.17 -16.85 -0.85
N GLY A 151 -9.39 -17.93 -1.02
CA GLY A 151 -9.34 -19.06 -0.08
C GLY A 151 -8.64 -18.74 1.24
N ILE A 152 -7.60 -17.89 1.22
CA ILE A 152 -6.86 -17.45 2.41
C ILE A 152 -7.65 -16.40 3.18
N ILE A 153 -8.23 -15.44 2.44
CA ILE A 153 -9.01 -14.35 3.00
C ILE A 153 -10.38 -14.85 3.51
N GLY A 154 -10.94 -15.85 2.84
CA GLY A 154 -12.19 -16.49 3.27
C GLY A 154 -13.42 -15.62 3.12
N TRP A 155 -13.51 -14.80 2.06
CA TRP A 155 -14.69 -13.96 1.77
C TRP A 155 -16.02 -14.74 1.83
N HIS A 156 -16.01 -15.99 1.37
CA HIS A 156 -17.16 -16.90 1.40
C HIS A 156 -17.60 -17.33 2.81
N LYS A 157 -16.75 -17.17 3.83
CA LYS A 157 -17.06 -17.46 5.24
C LYS A 157 -17.56 -16.23 6.00
N MET A 158 -17.60 -15.06 5.35
CA MET A 158 -17.98 -13.81 6.00
C MET A 158 -19.49 -13.74 6.22
N SER A 159 -19.92 -13.28 7.39
CA SER A 159 -21.35 -13.07 7.66
C SER A 159 -21.94 -11.96 6.81
N LYS A 160 -23.23 -12.07 6.46
CA LYS A 160 -23.96 -11.07 5.66
C LYS A 160 -23.92 -9.66 6.29
N ILE A 161 -23.94 -9.58 7.61
CA ILE A 161 -23.84 -8.30 8.34
C ILE A 161 -22.48 -7.65 8.09
N ARG A 162 -21.39 -8.41 8.20
CA ARG A 162 -20.03 -7.88 7.93
C ARG A 162 -19.89 -7.45 6.48
N ALA A 163 -20.44 -8.23 5.54
CA ALA A 163 -20.49 -7.86 4.12
C ALA A 163 -21.21 -6.53 3.91
N ALA A 164 -22.40 -6.37 4.51
CA ALA A 164 -23.19 -5.14 4.41
C ALA A 164 -22.45 -3.92 5.00
N VAL A 165 -21.78 -4.08 6.14
CA VAL A 165 -20.96 -3.02 6.73
C VAL A 165 -19.81 -2.61 5.81
N ILE A 166 -19.13 -3.56 5.16
CA ILE A 166 -18.05 -3.25 4.21
C ILE A 166 -18.59 -2.49 3.00
N VAL A 167 -19.72 -2.92 2.44
CA VAL A 167 -20.37 -2.24 1.31
C VAL A 167 -20.80 -0.83 1.70
N LEU A 168 -21.39 -0.65 2.90
CA LEU A 168 -21.76 0.65 3.41
C LEU A 168 -20.54 1.57 3.56
N LEU A 169 -19.45 1.10 4.18
CA LEU A 169 -18.22 1.87 4.33
C LEU A 169 -17.60 2.27 2.98
N TYR A 170 -17.68 1.38 1.99
CA TYR A 170 -17.23 1.65 0.62
C TYR A 170 -18.07 2.76 -0.03
N VAL A 171 -19.39 2.66 0.00
CA VAL A 171 -20.30 3.69 -0.54
C VAL A 171 -20.11 5.03 0.18
N CYS A 172 -19.97 5.03 1.51
CA CYS A 172 -19.67 6.23 2.27
C CYS A 172 -18.34 6.85 1.84
N SER A 173 -17.31 6.03 1.59
CA SER A 173 -16.00 6.51 1.13
C SER A 173 -16.07 7.18 -0.24
N ILE A 174 -16.87 6.63 -1.16
CA ILE A 174 -17.17 7.27 -2.45
C ILE A 174 -17.95 8.58 -2.21
N GLY A 175 -18.95 8.56 -1.33
CA GLY A 175 -19.77 9.74 -1.01
C GLY A 175 -18.95 10.91 -0.49
N VAL A 176 -17.97 10.67 0.40
CA VAL A 176 -17.08 11.74 0.90
C VAL A 176 -16.22 12.32 -0.23
N TYR A 177 -15.71 11.47 -1.13
CA TYR A 177 -14.96 11.93 -2.32
C TYR A 177 -15.82 12.76 -3.28
N ALA A 178 -17.07 12.35 -3.50
CA ALA A 178 -18.02 13.06 -4.35
C ALA A 178 -18.47 14.40 -3.75
N TYR A 179 -18.52 14.51 -2.42
CA TYR A 179 -18.87 15.74 -1.72
C TYR A 179 -17.72 16.76 -1.71
N ASP A 180 -16.52 16.33 -1.30
CA ASP A 180 -15.31 17.17 -1.31
C ASP A 180 -14.06 16.30 -1.52
N TYR A 181 -13.38 16.52 -2.65
CA TYR A 181 -12.23 15.71 -3.03
C TYR A 181 -11.10 15.78 -2.00
N LYS A 182 -10.82 16.98 -1.45
CA LYS A 182 -9.73 17.17 -0.49
C LYS A 182 -9.99 16.40 0.81
N THR A 183 -11.20 16.49 1.34
CA THR A 183 -11.63 15.77 2.53
C THR A 183 -11.64 14.27 2.28
N GLY A 184 -12.21 13.82 1.15
CA GLY A 184 -12.17 12.42 0.74
C GLY A 184 -10.75 11.87 0.68
N PHE A 185 -9.85 12.59 -0.01
CA PHE A 185 -8.45 12.23 -0.11
C PHE A 185 -7.78 12.09 1.26
N LEU A 186 -7.93 13.09 2.14
CA LEU A 186 -7.31 13.07 3.46
C LEU A 186 -7.86 11.95 4.35
N VAL A 187 -9.18 11.74 4.35
CA VAL A 187 -9.83 10.68 5.13
C VAL A 187 -9.36 9.30 4.66
N LEU A 188 -9.35 9.04 3.36
CA LEU A 188 -8.93 7.74 2.83
C LEU A 188 -7.42 7.53 2.94
N LEU A 189 -6.61 8.58 2.76
CA LEU A 189 -5.16 8.51 3.03
C LEU A 189 -4.91 8.14 4.49
N TYR A 190 -5.64 8.76 5.42
CA TYR A 190 -5.56 8.43 6.84
C TYR A 190 -5.94 6.96 7.11
N LEU A 191 -7.08 6.50 6.59
CA LEU A 191 -7.50 5.09 6.73
C LEU A 191 -6.48 4.11 6.13
N SER A 192 -5.82 4.50 5.03
CA SER A 192 -4.76 3.73 4.39
C SER A 192 -3.52 3.62 5.30
N VAL A 193 -3.05 4.74 5.88
CA VAL A 193 -1.95 4.74 6.87
C VAL A 193 -2.31 3.86 8.06
N LEU A 194 -3.51 4.03 8.63
CA LEU A 194 -3.98 3.28 9.79
C LEU A 194 -3.93 1.76 9.52
N HIS A 195 -4.44 1.33 8.38
CA HIS A 195 -4.38 -0.06 7.95
C HIS A 195 -2.94 -0.60 7.91
N VAL A 196 -1.99 0.15 7.33
CA VAL A 196 -0.59 -0.31 7.26
C VAL A 196 0.05 -0.40 8.63
N LEU A 197 -0.25 0.54 9.53
CA LEU A 197 0.22 0.49 10.92
C LEU A 197 -0.30 -0.74 11.66
N LEU A 198 -1.56 -1.12 11.44
CA LEU A 198 -2.14 -2.32 12.04
C LEU A 198 -1.49 -3.62 11.54
N GLU A 199 -0.94 -3.61 10.33
CA GLU A 199 -0.23 -4.75 9.75
C GLU A 199 1.25 -4.80 10.12
N PHE A 200 1.75 -3.82 10.88
CA PHE A 200 3.16 -3.74 11.22
C PHE A 200 3.72 -5.01 11.91
N PRO A 201 3.02 -5.68 12.84
CA PRO A 201 3.50 -6.95 13.40
C PRO A 201 3.71 -8.05 12.34
N LEU A 202 2.80 -8.13 11.37
CA LEU A 202 2.87 -9.07 10.25
C LEU A 202 4.02 -8.71 9.30
N ASN A 203 4.22 -7.42 9.03
CA ASN A 203 5.33 -6.90 8.22
C ASN A 203 6.69 -7.28 8.83
N VAL A 204 6.85 -7.09 10.15
CA VAL A 204 8.08 -7.46 10.88
C VAL A 204 8.32 -8.98 10.81
N GLY A 205 7.27 -9.79 11.02
CA GLY A 205 7.38 -11.24 10.91
C GLY A 205 7.82 -11.71 9.52
N THR A 206 7.32 -11.04 8.48
CA THR A 206 7.68 -11.33 7.07
C THR A 206 9.13 -10.96 6.79
N PHE A 207 9.57 -9.78 7.24
CA PHE A 207 10.96 -9.36 7.13
C PHE A 207 11.91 -10.37 7.79
N LYS A 208 11.60 -10.84 9.00
CA LYS A 208 12.39 -11.86 9.70
C LYS A 208 12.46 -13.18 8.94
N ALA A 209 11.37 -13.60 8.30
CA ALA A 209 11.33 -14.84 7.53
C ALA A 209 12.21 -14.75 6.27
N VAL A 210 12.08 -13.66 5.51
CA VAL A 210 12.87 -13.44 4.29
C VAL A 210 14.35 -13.25 4.61
N SER A 211 14.69 -12.47 5.65
CA SER A 211 16.09 -12.25 6.03
C SER A 211 16.77 -13.55 6.46
N ARG A 212 16.11 -14.36 7.28
CA ARG A 212 16.63 -15.67 7.69
C ARG A 212 16.93 -16.57 6.49
N PHE A 213 16.03 -16.62 5.51
CA PHE A 213 16.26 -17.38 4.28
C PHE A 213 17.49 -16.88 3.52
N LEU A 214 17.64 -15.56 3.36
CA LEU A 214 18.82 -14.97 2.71
C LEU A 214 20.14 -15.27 3.44
N TYR A 215 20.12 -15.28 4.79
CA TYR A 215 21.31 -15.65 5.58
C TYR A 215 21.69 -17.12 5.45
N MET A 216 20.73 -18.01 5.17
CA MET A 216 20.96 -19.44 4.98
C MET A 216 21.45 -19.79 3.57
N LEU A 217 21.36 -18.86 2.60
CA LEU A 217 21.90 -19.10 1.27
C LEU A 217 23.42 -19.23 1.34
N PRO A 218 24.02 -20.25 0.70
CA PRO A 218 25.46 -20.39 0.66
C PRO A 218 26.05 -19.11 0.04
N LYS A 219 26.90 -18.42 0.81
CA LYS A 219 27.64 -17.26 0.29
C LYS A 219 28.54 -17.80 -0.82
N LYS A 220 28.25 -17.42 -2.07
CA LYS A 220 29.14 -17.68 -3.20
C LYS A 220 30.50 -17.09 -2.82
N LYS A 221 31.56 -17.91 -2.75
CA LYS A 221 32.93 -17.39 -2.62
C LYS A 221 33.15 -16.46 -3.80
N ALA A 222 33.51 -15.22 -3.51
CA ALA A 222 34.06 -14.33 -4.52
C ALA A 222 35.50 -14.82 -4.72
N ASP A 223 35.71 -15.55 -5.80
CA ASP A 223 37.04 -15.85 -6.34
C ASP A 223 37.45 -14.71 -7.29
#